data_AF-A0A520CNY2-F1
#
_entry.id   AF-A0A520CNY2-F1
#
_cell.length_a   1.000
_cell.length_b   1.000
_cell.length_c   1.000
_cell.angle_alpha   90.00
_cell.angle_beta   90.00
_cell.angle_gamma   90.00
#
_symmetry.space_group_name_H-M   'P 1'
#
loop_
_entity.id
_entity.type
_entity.pdbx_description
1 polymer ?
#
loop_
_entity_poly.entity_id
_entity_poly.type
_entity_poly.pdbx_seq_one_letter_code
_entity_poly.pdbx_strand_id
1 'polypeptide(L)'
;MATAQGAKKLQPIIVKRVKKAAHAHHGGAWKIAYADFVTAMMAFFLLMWLLGSTAKGDLQGIASYFHSPLKVEMSGGPGSGSSSSIVTGGGKDLSRTHGEVKSAQGEAKSKPDEASKAEQARQQDAKRMATLRAKIEDLIENNPKLREYRSQIRLQMSIDGLEIQIVDDQNRPMFDSGSALVKPYMRTILQ
;
A
#
# COMPACT_ATOMS: atom_id res chain seq x y z
N MET A 1 9.97 92.85 66.08
CA MET A 1 10.65 91.79 65.29
C MET A 1 9.60 90.72 65.02
N ALA A 2 9.12 90.60 63.79
CA ALA A 2 8.03 89.71 63.40
C ALA A 2 8.59 88.36 62.91
N THR A 3 7.97 87.24 63.27
CA THR A 3 8.25 85.93 62.66
C THR A 3 6.99 85.38 62.01
N ALA A 4 7.20 84.89 60.78
CA ALA A 4 6.21 84.69 59.75
C ALA A 4 5.46 83.34 59.86
N GLN A 5 4.25 83.35 59.32
CA GLN A 5 3.32 82.23 59.20
C GLN A 5 3.91 81.09 58.33
N GLY A 6 3.78 79.85 58.81
CA GLY A 6 4.24 78.65 58.12
C GLY A 6 3.32 78.26 56.95
N ALA A 7 3.89 78.21 55.75
CA ALA A 7 3.23 77.67 54.55
C ALA A 7 3.04 76.14 54.67
N LYS A 8 1.79 75.66 54.62
CA LYS A 8 1.49 74.21 54.52
C LYS A 8 1.98 73.68 53.17
N LYS A 9 2.97 72.78 53.19
CA LYS A 9 3.39 72.00 52.02
C LYS A 9 2.25 71.13 51.51
N LEU A 10 1.86 71.33 50.24
CA LEU A 10 1.00 70.43 49.49
C LEU A 10 1.74 69.10 49.30
N GLN A 11 1.23 68.02 49.87
CA GLN A 11 1.81 66.69 49.68
C GLN A 11 1.33 66.10 48.34
N PRO A 12 2.20 65.52 47.51
CA PRO A 12 1.80 64.91 46.24
C PRO A 12 0.97 63.65 46.47
N ILE A 13 -0.22 63.57 45.88
CA ILE A 13 -1.05 62.36 45.90
C ILE A 13 -0.58 61.42 44.80
N ILE A 14 0.01 60.28 45.18
CA ILE A 14 0.44 59.24 44.24
C ILE A 14 -0.67 58.20 44.13
N VAL A 15 -1.39 58.19 43.00
CA VAL A 15 -2.40 57.16 42.71
C VAL A 15 -1.75 55.96 42.03
N LYS A 16 -1.46 54.89 42.78
CA LYS A 16 -0.99 53.60 42.24
C LYS A 16 -2.17 52.80 41.68
N ARG A 17 -2.38 52.84 40.37
CA ARG A 17 -3.33 51.94 39.69
C ARG A 17 -2.68 50.58 39.44
N VAL A 18 -3.08 49.57 40.21
CA VAL A 18 -2.65 48.18 39.98
C VAL A 18 -3.60 47.56 38.95
N LYS A 19 -3.12 47.33 37.73
CA LYS A 19 -3.85 46.51 36.75
C LYS A 19 -3.73 45.05 37.19
N LYS A 20 -4.79 44.50 37.80
CA LYS A 20 -4.91 43.05 37.94
C LYS A 20 -5.28 42.47 36.57
N ALA A 21 -4.27 42.13 35.78
CA ALA A 21 -4.49 41.27 34.63
C ALA A 21 -4.89 39.89 35.18
N ALA A 22 -6.06 39.38 34.78
CA ALA A 22 -6.43 38.00 35.06
C ALA A 22 -5.33 37.10 34.49
N HIS A 23 -4.84 36.16 35.29
CA HIS A 23 -3.83 35.19 34.87
C HIS A 23 -4.34 34.46 33.62
N ALA A 24 -3.79 34.79 32.45
CA ALA A 24 -3.92 33.92 31.30
C ALA A 24 -3.30 32.57 31.70
N HIS A 25 -3.95 31.46 31.35
CA HIS A 25 -3.56 30.11 31.72
C HIS A 25 -2.21 29.72 31.08
N HIS A 26 -1.10 30.29 31.56
CA HIS A 26 0.26 30.09 31.04
C HIS A 26 0.82 28.69 31.32
N GLY A 27 0.06 27.81 31.97
CA GLY A 27 0.46 26.44 32.33
C GLY A 27 0.14 25.37 31.28
N GLY A 28 -0.32 25.73 30.08
CA GLY A 28 -0.62 24.78 29.00
C GLY A 28 0.49 24.64 27.94
N ALA A 29 1.24 25.71 27.70
CA ALA A 29 2.21 25.78 26.60
C ALA A 29 3.37 24.77 26.74
N TRP A 30 3.86 24.55 27.97
CA TRP A 30 4.94 23.59 28.24
C TRP A 30 4.53 22.13 27.99
N LYS A 31 3.23 21.81 28.16
CA LYS A 31 2.70 20.45 27.91
C LYS A 31 2.63 20.13 26.42
N ILE A 32 2.36 21.16 25.60
CA ILE A 32 2.34 21.03 24.14
C ILE A 32 3.76 20.78 23.63
N ALA A 33 4.75 21.50 24.18
CA ALA A 33 6.16 21.25 23.86
C ALA A 33 6.65 19.86 24.32
N TYR A 34 6.18 19.40 25.49
CA TYR A 34 6.49 18.05 25.97
C TYR A 34 5.84 16.95 25.12
N ALA A 35 4.59 17.14 24.68
CA ALA A 35 3.91 16.20 23.81
C ALA A 35 4.65 16.04 22.47
N ASP A 36 5.05 17.15 21.86
CA ASP A 36 5.81 17.16 20.60
C ASP A 36 7.16 16.45 20.74
N PHE A 37 7.86 16.68 21.86
CA PHE A 37 9.12 16.00 22.18
C PHE A 37 8.95 14.47 22.29
N VAL A 38 7.91 14.00 22.98
CA VAL A 38 7.64 12.56 23.12
C VAL A 38 7.25 11.93 21.78
N THR A 39 6.47 12.62 20.94
CA THR A 39 6.13 12.12 19.60
C THR A 39 7.35 12.04 18.68
N ALA A 40 8.27 13.00 18.74
CA ALA A 40 9.51 12.95 18.01
C ALA A 40 10.38 11.75 18.44
N MET A 41 10.46 11.48 19.75
CA MET A 41 11.19 10.32 20.28
C MET A 41 10.51 8.99 19.93
N MET A 42 9.18 8.93 19.92
CA MET A 42 8.42 7.75 19.50
C MET A 42 8.65 7.45 18.01
N ALA A 43 8.60 8.47 17.15
CA ALA A 43 8.85 8.31 15.72
C ALA A 43 10.29 7.85 15.45
N PHE A 44 11.28 8.43 16.14
CA PHE A 44 12.67 8.00 16.05
C PHE A 44 12.86 6.56 16.55
N PHE A 45 12.18 6.19 17.63
CA PHE A 45 12.20 4.82 18.15
C PHE A 45 11.62 3.83 17.14
N LEU A 46 10.47 4.12 16.51
CA LEU A 46 9.88 3.27 15.48
C LEU A 46 10.80 3.13 14.25
N LEU A 47 11.47 4.20 13.85
CA LEU A 47 12.45 4.17 12.75
C LEU A 47 13.66 3.31 13.09
N MET A 48 14.28 3.52 14.26
CA MET A 48 15.43 2.75 14.70
C MET A 48 15.05 1.29 14.98
N TRP A 49 13.85 1.06 15.49
CA TRP A 49 13.31 -0.28 15.69
C TRP A 49 13.12 -1.00 14.35
N LEU A 50 12.59 -0.32 13.33
CA LEU A 50 12.48 -0.89 11.99
C LEU A 50 13.88 -1.24 11.45
N LEU A 51 14.85 -0.32 11.52
CA LEU A 51 16.23 -0.54 11.06
C LEU A 51 16.96 -1.64 11.85
N GLY A 52 16.68 -1.79 13.15
CA GLY A 52 17.25 -2.84 14.01
C GLY A 52 16.61 -4.22 13.78
N SER A 53 15.35 -4.26 13.35
CA SER A 53 14.64 -5.49 12.97
C SER A 53 14.85 -5.90 11.50
N THR A 54 15.31 -4.99 10.64
CA THR A 54 15.66 -5.30 9.25
C THR A 54 17.07 -5.85 9.18
N ALA A 55 17.24 -7.09 8.71
CA ALA A 55 18.57 -7.59 8.39
C ALA A 55 19.14 -6.71 7.26
N LYS A 56 20.43 -6.35 7.33
CA LYS A 56 21.11 -5.53 6.29
C LYS A 56 20.89 -6.04 4.85
N GLY A 57 20.52 -7.31 4.69
CA GLY A 57 20.12 -7.91 3.41
C GLY A 57 18.85 -7.32 2.78
N ASP A 58 17.85 -6.93 3.58
CA ASP A 58 16.57 -6.42 3.05
C ASP A 58 16.72 -5.02 2.47
N LEU A 59 17.55 -4.16 3.11
CA LEU A 59 17.87 -2.83 2.59
C LEU A 59 18.64 -2.91 1.27
N GLN A 60 19.55 -3.88 1.15
CA GLN A 60 20.32 -4.12 -0.07
C GLN A 60 19.44 -4.67 -1.21
N GLY A 61 18.44 -5.51 -0.88
CA GLY A 61 17.46 -6.05 -1.83
C GLY A 61 16.50 -4.98 -2.38
N ILE A 62 16.12 -4.01 -1.56
CA ILE A 62 15.32 -2.85 -2.02
C ILE A 62 16.20 -1.89 -2.84
N ALA A 63 17.44 -1.63 -2.42
CA ALA A 63 18.36 -0.76 -3.16
C ALA A 63 18.74 -1.29 -4.55
N SER A 64 18.82 -2.61 -4.73
CA SER A 64 19.07 -3.23 -6.03
C SER A 64 17.85 -3.18 -6.96
N TYR A 65 16.63 -3.25 -6.40
CA TYR A 65 15.38 -3.05 -7.14
C TYR A 65 15.31 -1.64 -7.77
N PHE A 66 15.70 -0.60 -7.03
CA PHE A 66 15.71 0.77 -7.55
C PHE A 66 16.87 1.08 -8.52
N HIS A 67 18.00 0.37 -8.43
CA HIS A 67 19.14 0.59 -9.32
C HIS A 67 19.04 -0.16 -10.66
N SER A 68 18.26 -1.23 -10.77
CA SER A 68 18.19 -2.02 -12.01
C SER A 68 16.86 -2.79 -12.13
N PRO A 69 15.74 -2.11 -12.42
CA PRO A 69 14.42 -2.74 -12.48
C PRO A 69 14.33 -3.86 -13.53
N LEU A 70 15.09 -3.77 -14.63
CA LEU A 70 15.04 -4.73 -15.74
C LEU A 70 15.80 -6.05 -15.52
N LYS A 71 16.67 -6.14 -14.49
CA LYS A 71 17.49 -7.35 -14.25
C LYS A 71 16.80 -8.40 -13.40
N VAL A 72 15.78 -8.03 -12.62
CA VAL A 72 15.08 -8.93 -11.70
C VAL A 72 14.04 -9.81 -12.41
N GLU A 73 13.51 -9.36 -13.56
CA GLU A 73 12.51 -10.15 -14.32
C GLU A 73 13.12 -11.07 -15.38
N MET A 74 14.32 -10.76 -15.91
CA MET A 74 14.85 -11.46 -17.10
C MET A 74 16.03 -12.40 -16.83
N SER A 75 16.66 -12.33 -15.66
CA SER A 75 17.76 -13.24 -15.33
C SER A 75 17.41 -13.93 -14.03
N GLY A 76 17.05 -15.21 -14.14
CA GLY A 76 16.96 -16.19 -13.07
C GLY A 76 18.32 -16.41 -12.36
N GLY A 77 18.97 -15.34 -11.94
CA GLY A 77 20.29 -15.32 -11.32
C GLY A 77 20.19 -15.65 -9.83
N PRO A 78 21.31 -16.07 -9.20
CA PRO A 78 21.33 -16.46 -7.79
C PRO A 78 20.89 -15.27 -6.93
N GLY A 79 19.64 -15.31 -6.47
CA GLY A 79 18.94 -14.17 -5.86
C GLY A 79 17.48 -14.04 -6.31
N SER A 80 17.08 -14.61 -7.46
CA SER A 80 15.68 -14.69 -7.87
C SER A 80 15.13 -16.11 -7.63
N GLY A 81 14.51 -16.32 -6.47
CA GLY A 81 13.37 -17.24 -6.39
C GLY A 81 13.58 -18.71 -6.03
N SER A 82 14.78 -19.22 -5.69
CA SER A 82 14.87 -20.64 -5.26
C SER A 82 16.06 -21.03 -4.37
N SER A 83 16.46 -20.15 -3.44
CA SER A 83 17.30 -20.55 -2.30
C SER A 83 16.81 -19.88 -1.02
N SER A 84 16.27 -20.67 -0.09
CA SER A 84 15.79 -20.18 1.22
C SER A 84 16.90 -19.83 2.22
N SER A 85 18.13 -19.57 1.75
CA SER A 85 19.19 -19.03 2.60
C SER A 85 19.84 -17.82 1.96
N ILE A 86 19.64 -16.66 2.58
CA ILE A 86 20.34 -15.39 2.29
C ILE A 86 21.84 -15.50 2.68
N VAL A 87 22.23 -16.59 3.36
CA VAL A 87 23.61 -16.90 3.76
C VAL A 87 24.18 -17.99 2.85
N THR A 88 25.30 -17.70 2.17
CA THR A 88 26.14 -18.74 1.55
C THR A 88 26.89 -19.48 2.65
N GLY A 89 26.31 -20.57 3.16
CA GLY A 89 26.88 -21.38 4.24
C GLY A 89 25.82 -21.86 5.22
N GLY A 90 25.04 -22.88 4.81
CA GLY A 90 23.92 -23.42 5.58
C GLY A 90 24.10 -24.90 5.93
N GLY A 91 25.17 -25.23 6.65
CA GLY A 91 25.29 -26.50 7.39
C GLY A 91 24.60 -26.38 8.76
N LYS A 92 24.34 -27.49 9.45
CA LYS A 92 23.70 -27.50 10.79
C LYS A 92 24.60 -26.93 11.91
N ASP A 93 25.82 -26.50 11.58
CA ASP A 93 26.84 -26.04 12.51
C ASP A 93 27.34 -24.65 12.10
N LEU A 94 27.01 -23.65 12.91
CA LEU A 94 27.28 -22.22 12.66
C LEU A 94 28.74 -21.82 12.89
N SER A 95 29.58 -22.76 13.34
CA SER A 95 30.99 -22.51 13.69
C SER A 95 31.97 -22.63 12.52
N ARG A 96 31.53 -23.13 11.35
CA ARG A 96 32.42 -23.43 10.22
C ARG A 96 32.45 -22.31 9.19
N THR A 97 33.65 -21.86 8.85
CA THR A 97 33.93 -20.75 7.93
C THR A 97 34.04 -21.14 6.46
N HIS A 98 33.86 -22.41 6.09
CA HIS A 98 33.80 -22.86 4.69
C HIS A 98 32.53 -23.67 4.43
N GLY A 99 31.84 -23.33 3.34
CA GLY A 99 30.55 -23.90 2.95
C GLY A 99 30.64 -25.38 2.60
N GLU A 100 29.81 -26.19 3.25
CA GLU A 100 29.64 -27.61 2.95
C GLU A 100 28.96 -27.75 1.58
N VAL A 101 29.72 -28.20 0.58
CA VAL A 101 29.18 -28.53 -0.75
C VAL A 101 28.38 -29.82 -0.59
N LYS A 102 27.06 -29.69 -0.53
CA LYS A 102 26.17 -30.83 -0.36
C LYS A 102 26.15 -31.64 -1.66
N SER A 103 26.90 -32.75 -1.68
CA SER A 103 26.76 -33.78 -2.71
C SER A 103 25.31 -34.28 -2.74
N ALA A 104 24.76 -34.30 -3.95
CA ALA A 104 23.44 -34.79 -4.25
C ALA A 104 23.31 -36.26 -3.87
N GLN A 105 22.53 -36.58 -2.85
CA GLN A 105 21.64 -37.74 -2.77
C GLN A 105 20.92 -37.66 -1.42
N GLY A 106 19.61 -37.46 -1.42
CA GLY A 106 18.84 -37.43 -0.19
C GLY A 106 17.54 -36.67 -0.40
N GLU A 107 16.51 -37.44 -0.72
CA GLU A 107 15.11 -37.04 -0.89
C GLU A 107 14.63 -36.19 0.30
N ALA A 108 14.85 -34.87 0.22
CA ALA A 108 14.18 -33.93 1.08
C ALA A 108 12.81 -33.68 0.47
N LYS A 109 11.77 -34.29 1.06
CA LYS A 109 10.38 -33.82 0.93
C LYS A 109 10.37 -32.34 1.33
N SER A 110 10.53 -31.46 0.35
CA SER A 110 10.35 -30.04 0.48
C SER A 110 8.89 -29.82 0.88
N LYS A 111 8.70 -29.24 2.07
CA LYS A 111 7.42 -28.62 2.41
C LYS A 111 7.10 -27.67 1.24
N PRO A 112 5.92 -27.75 0.63
CA PRO A 112 5.67 -27.00 -0.59
C PRO A 112 5.67 -25.52 -0.22
N ASP A 113 6.68 -24.81 -0.69
CA ASP A 113 6.89 -23.38 -0.50
C ASP A 113 5.58 -22.66 -0.84
N GLU A 114 5.03 -21.91 0.12
CA GLU A 114 3.76 -21.20 -0.06
C GLU A 114 3.80 -20.25 -1.28
N ALA A 115 5.00 -19.74 -1.61
CA ALA A 115 5.25 -18.97 -2.83
C ALA A 115 5.03 -19.79 -4.12
N SER A 116 5.47 -21.05 -4.16
CA SER A 116 5.24 -21.95 -5.31
C SER A 116 3.77 -22.31 -5.46
N LYS A 117 3.05 -22.51 -4.34
CA LYS A 117 1.60 -22.72 -4.36
C LYS A 117 0.83 -21.48 -4.84
N ALA A 118 1.22 -20.29 -4.39
CA ALA A 118 0.59 -19.04 -4.80
C ALA A 118 0.78 -18.79 -6.31
N GLU A 119 1.97 -19.06 -6.83
CA GLU A 119 2.28 -18.93 -8.26
C GLU A 119 1.50 -19.95 -9.10
N GLN A 120 1.42 -21.21 -8.65
CA GLN A 120 0.60 -22.22 -9.31
C GLN A 120 -0.89 -21.86 -9.30
N ALA A 121 -1.41 -21.30 -8.20
CA ALA A 121 -2.79 -20.85 -8.11
C ALA A 121 -3.08 -19.74 -9.14
N ARG A 122 -2.20 -18.72 -9.24
CA ARG A 122 -2.32 -17.64 -10.24
C ARG A 122 -2.30 -18.18 -11.68
N GLN A 123 -1.41 -19.11 -11.98
CA GLN A 123 -1.33 -19.73 -13.31
C GLN A 123 -2.58 -20.57 -13.63
N GLN A 124 -3.12 -21.28 -12.65
CA GLN A 124 -4.38 -22.02 -12.82
C GLN A 124 -5.55 -21.08 -13.05
N ASP A 125 -5.62 -19.98 -12.30
CA ASP A 125 -6.68 -18.99 -12.45
C ASP A 125 -6.60 -18.28 -13.81
N ALA A 126 -5.41 -17.88 -14.26
CA ALA A 126 -5.22 -17.32 -15.60
C ALA A 126 -5.69 -18.29 -16.70
N LYS A 127 -5.37 -19.59 -16.58
CA LYS A 127 -5.83 -20.62 -17.52
C LYS A 127 -7.36 -20.76 -17.49
N ARG A 128 -7.98 -20.77 -16.31
CA ARG A 128 -9.45 -20.82 -16.16
C ARG A 128 -10.13 -19.61 -16.79
N MET A 129 -9.57 -18.42 -16.64
CA MET A 129 -10.11 -17.21 -17.25
C MET A 129 -9.97 -17.24 -18.77
N ALA A 130 -8.84 -17.76 -19.29
CA ALA A 130 -8.63 -17.92 -20.73
C ALA A 130 -9.62 -18.94 -21.35
N THR A 131 -9.87 -20.07 -20.68
CA THR A 131 -10.87 -21.04 -21.15
C THR A 131 -12.29 -20.48 -21.07
N LEU A 132 -12.62 -19.72 -20.02
CA LEU A 132 -13.90 -19.04 -19.90
C LEU A 132 -14.12 -18.03 -21.03
N ARG A 133 -13.11 -17.23 -21.35
CA ARG A 133 -13.14 -16.30 -22.49
C ARG A 133 -13.47 -17.03 -23.79
N ALA A 134 -12.75 -18.10 -24.10
CA ALA A 134 -12.98 -18.88 -25.32
C ALA A 134 -14.41 -19.44 -25.36
N LYS A 135 -14.89 -19.97 -24.24
CA LYS A 135 -16.26 -20.49 -24.13
C LYS A 135 -17.32 -19.40 -24.37
N ILE A 136 -17.12 -18.19 -23.85
CA ILE A 136 -18.05 -17.08 -24.07
C ILE A 136 -18.02 -16.64 -25.54
N GLU A 137 -16.84 -16.57 -26.15
CA GLU A 137 -16.70 -16.26 -27.57
C GLU A 137 -17.45 -17.29 -28.43
N ASP A 138 -17.26 -18.59 -28.17
CA ASP A 138 -17.97 -19.67 -28.85
C ASP A 138 -19.49 -19.56 -28.67
N LEU A 139 -19.98 -19.19 -27.48
CA LEU A 139 -21.41 -19.00 -27.24
C LEU A 139 -21.98 -17.81 -28.04
N ILE A 140 -21.22 -16.73 -28.16
CA ILE A 140 -21.60 -15.57 -28.96
C ILE A 140 -21.64 -15.95 -30.45
N GLU A 141 -20.68 -16.74 -30.93
CA GLU A 141 -20.63 -17.19 -32.32
C GLU A 141 -21.71 -18.21 -32.68
N ASN A 142 -22.06 -19.11 -31.75
CA ASN A 142 -23.04 -20.17 -32.00
C ASN A 142 -24.50 -19.70 -31.87
N ASN A 143 -24.76 -18.61 -31.14
CA ASN A 143 -26.12 -18.10 -30.96
C ASN A 143 -26.42 -16.95 -31.94
N PRO A 144 -27.31 -17.14 -32.95
CA PRO A 144 -27.63 -16.13 -33.94
C PRO A 144 -28.05 -14.78 -33.34
N LYS A 145 -28.76 -14.80 -32.20
CA LYS A 145 -29.19 -13.58 -31.52
C LYS A 145 -28.02 -12.81 -30.91
N LEU A 146 -27.01 -13.51 -30.35
CA LEU A 146 -25.85 -12.86 -29.72
C LEU A 146 -24.83 -12.37 -30.75
N ARG A 147 -24.73 -13.04 -31.90
CA ARG A 147 -23.86 -12.63 -33.02
C ARG A 147 -24.14 -11.21 -33.49
N GLU A 148 -25.40 -10.79 -33.53
CA GLU A 148 -25.78 -9.42 -33.91
C GLU A 148 -25.20 -8.37 -32.95
N TYR A 149 -24.98 -8.73 -31.68
CA TYR A 149 -24.44 -7.86 -30.64
C TYR A 149 -22.93 -8.04 -30.43
N ARG A 150 -22.25 -8.80 -31.30
CA ARG A 150 -20.81 -9.10 -31.18
C ARG A 150 -19.93 -7.85 -31.09
N SER A 151 -20.31 -6.78 -31.78
CA SER A 151 -19.60 -5.49 -31.78
C SER A 151 -19.77 -4.70 -30.46
N GLN A 152 -20.87 -4.94 -29.75
CA GLN A 152 -21.19 -4.26 -28.49
C GLN A 152 -20.61 -5.01 -27.28
N ILE A 153 -20.31 -6.31 -27.40
CA ILE A 153 -19.70 -7.12 -26.35
C ILE A 153 -18.17 -7.19 -26.55
N ARG A 154 -17.41 -6.64 -25.60
CA ARG A 154 -15.95 -6.69 -25.59
C ARG A 154 -15.47 -7.52 -24.41
N LEU A 155 -14.60 -8.49 -24.71
CA LEU A 155 -13.96 -9.34 -23.72
C LEU A 155 -12.49 -8.92 -23.61
N GLN A 156 -12.01 -8.60 -22.41
CA GLN A 156 -10.61 -8.21 -22.16
C GLN A 156 -10.06 -8.97 -20.94
N MET A 157 -8.78 -9.35 -21.00
CA MET A 157 -8.10 -9.93 -19.83
C MET A 157 -7.45 -8.81 -19.05
N SER A 158 -7.83 -8.66 -17.79
CA SER A 158 -7.29 -7.68 -16.84
C SER A 158 -6.53 -8.38 -15.71
N ILE A 159 -5.80 -7.60 -14.92
CA ILE A 159 -5.07 -8.06 -13.72
C ILE A 159 -6.04 -8.68 -12.71
N ASP A 160 -7.27 -8.13 -12.65
CA ASP A 160 -8.33 -8.59 -11.74
C ASP A 160 -9.12 -9.79 -12.30
N GLY A 161 -8.92 -10.18 -13.56
CA GLY A 161 -9.59 -11.31 -14.21
C GLY A 161 -10.18 -10.99 -15.58
N LEU A 162 -11.23 -11.72 -15.97
CA LEU A 162 -11.90 -11.53 -17.26
C LEU A 162 -12.93 -10.39 -17.18
N GLU A 163 -12.68 -9.32 -17.92
CA GLU A 163 -13.58 -8.17 -18.03
C GLU A 163 -14.51 -8.31 -19.23
N ILE A 164 -15.81 -8.10 -18.99
CA ILE A 164 -16.87 -8.15 -20.01
C ILE A 164 -17.51 -6.76 -20.06
N GLN A 165 -17.26 -6.03 -21.15
CA GLN A 165 -17.85 -4.72 -21.39
C GLN A 165 -18.98 -4.85 -22.39
N ILE A 166 -20.13 -4.28 -22.07
CA ILE A 166 -21.28 -4.20 -22.98
C ILE A 166 -21.50 -2.71 -23.27
N VAL A 167 -21.21 -2.31 -24.50
CA VAL A 167 -21.19 -0.91 -24.92
C VAL A 167 -22.47 -0.56 -25.65
N ASP A 168 -22.99 0.62 -25.33
CA ASP A 168 -24.16 1.14 -25.99
C ASP A 168 -23.85 1.79 -27.36
N ASP A 169 -24.77 1.64 -28.32
CA ASP A 169 -24.65 2.25 -29.65
C ASP A 169 -25.91 3.05 -30.01
N GLN A 170 -25.77 4.12 -30.79
CA GLN A 170 -26.84 5.06 -31.11
C GLN A 170 -28.03 4.39 -31.79
N ASN A 171 -27.77 3.37 -32.60
CA ASN A 171 -28.81 2.62 -33.30
C ASN A 171 -29.39 1.45 -32.47
N ARG A 172 -28.76 1.08 -31.35
CA ARG A 172 -29.15 -0.06 -30.49
C ARG A 172 -28.88 0.22 -29.01
N PRO A 173 -29.71 1.07 -28.36
CA PRO A 173 -29.55 1.49 -26.97
C PRO A 173 -29.72 0.32 -25.98
N MET A 174 -28.81 0.00 -25.05
CA MET A 174 -28.99 -1.12 -24.09
C MET A 174 -30.06 -0.84 -23.03
N PHE A 175 -30.31 0.44 -22.78
CA PHE A 175 -31.26 0.96 -21.81
C PHE A 175 -32.27 1.90 -22.48
N ASP A 176 -33.43 2.08 -21.87
CA ASP A 176 -34.34 3.15 -22.28
C ASP A 176 -33.73 4.54 -21.99
N SER A 177 -34.00 5.53 -22.86
CA SER A 177 -33.48 6.88 -22.68
C SER A 177 -33.93 7.47 -21.34
N GLY A 178 -32.96 7.85 -20.50
CA GLY A 178 -33.22 8.39 -19.16
C GLY A 178 -33.74 7.36 -18.14
N SER A 179 -33.60 6.05 -18.40
CA SER A 179 -34.12 4.99 -17.53
C SER A 179 -33.08 3.89 -17.29
N ALA A 180 -33.13 3.27 -16.12
CA ALA A 180 -32.33 2.09 -15.79
C ALA A 180 -32.95 0.78 -16.29
N LEU A 181 -34.08 0.85 -16.99
CA LEU A 181 -34.73 -0.33 -17.57
C LEU A 181 -33.96 -0.82 -18.79
N VAL A 182 -33.44 -2.04 -18.69
CA VAL A 182 -32.77 -2.74 -19.78
C VAL A 182 -33.76 -3.15 -20.87
N LYS A 183 -33.34 -3.02 -22.13
CA LYS A 183 -34.09 -3.49 -23.28
C LYS A 183 -34.14 -5.03 -23.33
N PRO A 184 -35.11 -5.64 -24.05
CA PRO A 184 -35.24 -7.10 -24.10
C PRO A 184 -33.99 -7.84 -24.60
N TYR A 185 -33.25 -7.28 -25.56
CA TYR A 185 -32.01 -7.87 -26.05
C TYR A 185 -30.89 -7.83 -25.02
N MET A 186 -30.75 -6.76 -24.24
CA MET A 186 -29.80 -6.69 -23.13
C MET A 186 -30.08 -7.78 -22.08
N ARG A 187 -31.36 -8.07 -21.79
CA ARG A 187 -31.72 -9.20 -20.93
C ARG A 187 -31.31 -10.55 -21.53
N THR A 188 -31.41 -10.68 -22.85
CA THR A 188 -31.00 -11.91 -23.56
C THR A 188 -29.48 -12.11 -23.52
N ILE A 189 -28.70 -11.03 -23.51
CA ILE A 189 -27.22 -11.09 -23.39
C ILE A 189 -26.79 -11.53 -21.97
N LEU A 190 -27.59 -11.20 -20.95
CA LEU A 190 -27.27 -11.48 -19.54
C LEU A 190 -27.72 -12.87 -19.05
N GLN A 191 -28.55 -13.58 -19.81
CA GLN A 191 -29.08 -14.91 -19.46
C GLN A 191 -28.24 -16.02 -20.11
#